data_AF-A0A952QPL2-F1
#
_entry.id   AF-A0A952QPL2-F1
#
_cell.length_a   1.000
_cell.length_b   1.000
_cell.length_c   1.000
_cell.angle_alpha   90.00
_cell.angle_beta   90.00
_cell.angle_gamma   90.00
#
_symmetry.space_group_name_H-M   'P 1'
#
loop_
_entity.id
_entity.type
_entity.pdbx_description
1 polymer ?
#
loop_
_entity_poly.entity_id
_entity_poly.type
_entity_poly.pdbx_seq_one_letter_code
_entity_poly.pdbx_strand_id
1 'polypeptide(L)'
;MAMLKSHSAPNLPQPEAASEVASHLLEECRMVLPGIQALFGFQLIAVFNNKFGEMPEAHQTLHLLAIVFVTISIAFVMTPAAYHRQAHQFAISRTFVQLSSLLLLLSMILLSVGICLDVYVVCALITGSDAISLMVALAAALLFALLWFVFPRCIRNP
;
A
#
# COMPACT_ATOMS: atom_id res chain seq x y z
N MET A 1 0.18 -51.71 -31.45
CA MET A 1 1.06 -50.52 -31.45
C MET A 1 0.17 -49.28 -31.51
N ALA A 2 -0.45 -48.94 -30.38
CA ALA A 2 -1.31 -47.76 -30.24
C ALA A 2 -0.73 -46.88 -29.14
N MET A 3 -0.27 -45.70 -29.56
CA MET A 3 0.27 -44.63 -28.73
C MET A 3 -0.79 -44.16 -27.71
N LEU A 4 -0.60 -44.49 -26.44
CA LEU A 4 -1.28 -43.82 -25.34
C LEU A 4 -0.70 -42.40 -25.23
N LYS A 5 -1.35 -41.46 -25.91
CA LYS A 5 -1.11 -40.02 -25.75
C LYS A 5 -1.45 -39.66 -24.30
N SER A 6 -0.43 -39.53 -23.45
CA SER A 6 -0.62 -39.04 -22.09
C SER A 6 -1.19 -37.62 -22.19
N HIS A 7 -2.44 -37.47 -21.75
CA HIS A 7 -3.02 -36.17 -21.54
C HIS A 7 -2.26 -35.56 -20.36
N SER A 8 -1.29 -34.67 -20.65
CA SER A 8 -0.66 -33.84 -19.64
C SER A 8 -1.75 -33.03 -18.95
N ALA A 9 -2.06 -33.40 -17.71
CA ALA A 9 -2.90 -32.59 -16.85
C ALA A 9 -2.29 -31.18 -16.76
N PRO A 10 -3.11 -30.12 -16.72
CA PRO A 10 -2.58 -28.76 -16.53
C PRO A 10 -1.72 -28.76 -15.27
N ASN A 11 -0.51 -28.19 -15.35
CA ASN A 11 0.42 -28.06 -14.23
C ASN A 11 -0.23 -27.22 -13.11
N LEU A 12 -1.04 -27.86 -12.27
CA LEU A 12 -1.53 -27.27 -11.04
C LEU A 12 -0.30 -27.02 -10.17
N PRO A 13 -0.16 -25.82 -9.58
CA PRO A 13 1.02 -25.51 -8.78
C PRO A 13 1.06 -26.48 -7.60
N GLN A 14 2.23 -27.03 -7.31
CA GLN A 14 2.38 -27.93 -6.17
C GLN A 14 2.04 -27.16 -4.89
N PRO A 15 1.32 -27.77 -3.92
CA PRO A 15 0.87 -27.10 -2.70
C PRO A 15 1.99 -26.38 -1.92
N GLU A 16 3.20 -26.92 -1.95
CA GLU A 16 4.39 -26.34 -1.29
C GLU A 16 4.79 -24.98 -1.90
N ALA A 17 4.80 -24.86 -3.24
CA ALA A 17 5.18 -23.61 -3.91
C ALA A 17 4.16 -22.48 -3.67
N ALA A 18 2.87 -22.81 -3.57
CA ALA A 18 1.84 -21.82 -3.25
C ALA A 18 1.97 -21.31 -1.80
N SER A 19 2.34 -22.20 -0.89
CA SER A 19 2.59 -21.86 0.52
C SER A 19 3.79 -20.92 0.67
N GLU A 20 4.87 -21.17 -0.04
CA GLU A 20 6.08 -20.35 -0.02
C GLU A 20 5.83 -18.92 -0.52
N VAL A 21 5.12 -18.77 -1.64
CA VAL A 21 4.72 -17.46 -2.17
C VAL A 21 3.85 -16.70 -1.17
N ALA A 22 2.92 -17.39 -0.50
CA ALA A 22 2.07 -16.78 0.51
C ALA A 22 2.86 -16.33 1.75
N SER A 23 3.85 -17.10 2.20
CA SER A 23 4.71 -16.68 3.32
C SER A 23 5.54 -15.44 2.96
N HIS A 24 6.15 -15.39 1.77
CA HIS A 24 6.91 -14.22 1.33
C HIS A 24 6.04 -12.97 1.26
N LEU A 25 4.83 -13.08 0.71
CA LEU A 25 3.90 -11.95 0.66
C LEU A 25 3.53 -11.45 2.07
N LEU A 26 3.30 -12.35 3.01
CA LEU A 26 3.01 -11.97 4.40
C LEU A 26 4.22 -11.32 5.09
N GLU A 27 5.44 -11.74 4.76
CA GLU A 27 6.67 -11.11 5.22
C GLU A 27 6.84 -9.69 4.65
N GLU A 28 6.57 -9.48 3.36
CA GLU A 28 6.55 -8.17 2.72
C GLU A 28 5.57 -7.21 3.43
N CYS A 29 4.33 -7.67 3.67
CA CYS A 29 3.35 -6.93 4.46
C CYS A 29 3.90 -6.52 5.83
N ARG A 30 4.50 -7.47 6.55
CA ARG A 30 5.03 -7.26 7.91
C ARG A 30 6.24 -6.33 7.94
N MET A 31 7.02 -6.29 6.86
CA MET A 31 8.17 -5.41 6.74
C MET A 31 7.75 -3.94 6.56
N VAL A 32 6.70 -3.69 5.79
CA VAL A 32 6.23 -2.33 5.49
C VAL A 32 5.33 -1.77 6.61
N LEU A 33 4.56 -2.63 7.28
CA LEU A 33 3.55 -2.21 8.25
C LEU A 33 4.09 -1.29 9.37
N PRO A 34 5.25 -1.54 10.02
CA PRO A 34 5.77 -0.65 11.06
C PRO A 34 6.02 0.78 10.57
N GLY A 35 6.46 0.95 9.32
CA GLY A 35 6.68 2.27 8.74
C GLY A 35 5.37 3.06 8.59
N ILE A 36 4.32 2.40 8.10
CA ILE A 36 2.99 3.03 7.96
C ILE A 36 2.38 3.34 9.33
N GLN A 37 2.55 2.45 10.33
CA GLN A 37 2.08 2.68 11.70
C GLN A 37 2.78 3.87 12.37
N ALA A 38 4.09 4.03 12.15
CA ALA A 38 4.83 5.19 12.65
C ALA A 38 4.31 6.49 12.02
N LEU A 39 4.14 6.52 10.69
CA LEU A 39 3.56 7.67 9.98
C LEU A 39 2.17 8.02 10.54
N PHE A 40 1.29 7.03 10.66
CA PHE A 40 -0.04 7.19 11.22
C PHE A 40 -0.01 7.78 12.65
N GLY A 41 0.85 7.24 13.50
CA GLY A 41 1.05 7.77 14.85
C GLY A 41 1.49 9.23 14.86
N PHE A 42 2.43 9.62 14.00
CA PHE A 42 2.85 11.02 13.87
C PHE A 42 1.75 11.94 13.33
N GLN A 43 0.94 11.48 12.38
CA GLN A 43 -0.22 12.23 11.90
C GLN A 43 -1.21 12.52 13.03
N LEU A 44 -1.47 11.54 13.90
CA LEU A 44 -2.36 11.73 15.06
C LEU A 44 -1.76 12.69 16.09
N ILE A 45 -0.45 12.57 16.38
CA ILE A 45 0.25 13.47 17.30
C ILE A 45 0.19 14.92 16.79
N ALA A 46 0.29 15.14 15.48
CA ALA A 46 0.25 16.48 14.90
C ALA A 46 -1.05 17.24 15.24
N VAL A 47 -2.18 16.54 15.34
CA VAL A 47 -3.49 17.14 15.68
C VAL A 47 -3.53 17.71 17.10
N PHE A 48 -2.75 17.15 18.01
CA PHE A 48 -2.66 17.64 19.40
C PHE A 48 -1.66 18.79 19.57
N ASN A 49 -0.98 19.23 18.51
CA ASN A 49 -0.11 20.39 18.56
C ASN A 49 -0.93 21.68 18.50
N ASN A 50 -0.61 22.67 19.35
CA ASN A 50 -1.29 23.97 19.35
C ASN A 50 -1.33 24.63 17.97
N LYS A 51 -0.28 24.46 17.16
CA LYS A 51 -0.23 25.02 15.80
C LYS A 51 -1.28 24.43 14.86
N PHE A 52 -1.77 23.22 15.11
CA PHE A 52 -2.76 22.58 14.23
C PHE A 52 -4.10 23.32 14.26
N GLY A 53 -4.56 23.73 15.45
CA GLY A 53 -5.80 24.50 15.60
C GLY A 53 -5.74 25.91 15.02
N GLU A 54 -4.54 26.46 14.86
CA GLU A 54 -4.31 27.77 14.24
C GLU A 54 -4.27 27.70 12.69
N MET A 55 -4.20 26.50 12.11
CA MET A 55 -4.15 26.34 10.65
C MET A 55 -5.51 26.63 10.00
N PRO A 56 -5.53 27.14 8.76
CA PRO A 56 -6.75 27.20 7.96
C PRO A 56 -7.50 25.84 7.92
N GLU A 57 -8.83 25.88 8.04
CA GLU A 57 -9.69 24.68 8.06
C GLU A 57 -9.47 23.77 6.84
N ALA A 58 -9.12 24.34 5.68
CA ALA A 58 -8.78 23.59 4.48
C ALA A 58 -7.59 22.65 4.70
N HIS A 59 -6.53 23.11 5.36
CA HIS A 59 -5.35 22.27 5.65
C HIS A 59 -5.65 21.21 6.72
N GLN A 60 -6.47 21.54 7.73
CA GLN A 60 -6.92 20.57 8.72
C GLN A 60 -7.76 19.46 8.06
N THR A 61 -8.62 19.81 7.10
CA THR A 61 -9.43 18.86 6.32
C THR A 61 -8.54 17.98 5.44
N LEU A 62 -7.53 18.54 4.78
CA LEU A 62 -6.57 17.76 3.99
C LEU A 62 -5.76 16.79 4.86
N HIS A 63 -5.36 17.21 6.07
CA HIS A 63 -4.70 16.33 7.05
C HIS A 63 -5.62 15.20 7.50
N LEU A 64 -6.90 15.49 7.76
CA LEU A 64 -7.89 14.45 8.08
C LEU A 64 -8.06 13.45 6.92
N LEU A 65 -8.13 13.94 5.68
CA LEU A 65 -8.18 13.06 4.51
C LEU A 65 -6.91 12.19 4.42
N ALA A 66 -5.73 12.76 4.68
CA ALA A 66 -4.48 12.00 4.72
C ALA A 66 -4.53 10.87 5.75
N ILE A 67 -5.01 11.14 6.97
CA ILE A 67 -5.23 10.13 8.02
C ILE A 67 -6.17 9.02 7.54
N VAL A 68 -7.28 9.37 6.89
CA VAL A 68 -8.25 8.39 6.37
C VAL A 68 -7.60 7.50 5.30
N PHE A 69 -6.87 8.08 4.35
CA PHE A 69 -6.16 7.32 3.31
C PHE A 69 -5.11 6.37 3.90
N VAL A 70 -4.31 6.83 4.85
CA VAL A 70 -3.32 6.00 5.56
C VAL A 70 -4.02 4.89 6.37
N THR A 71 -5.14 5.19 7.02
CA THR A 71 -5.94 4.20 7.77
C THR A 71 -6.47 3.09 6.87
N ILE A 72 -7.01 3.43 5.70
CA ILE A 72 -7.51 2.43 4.73
C ILE A 72 -6.32 1.63 4.17
N SER A 73 -5.18 2.29 3.91
CA SER A 73 -3.95 1.61 3.49
C SER A 73 -3.51 0.55 4.51
N ILE A 74 -3.47 0.91 5.80
CA ILE A 74 -3.18 -0.02 6.90
C ILE A 74 -4.14 -1.21 6.87
N ALA A 75 -5.45 -0.95 6.76
CA ALA A 75 -6.45 -2.01 6.72
C ALA A 75 -6.18 -3.00 5.56
N PHE A 76 -5.81 -2.49 4.38
CA PHE A 76 -5.50 -3.31 3.22
C PHE A 76 -4.21 -4.13 3.42
N VAL A 77 -3.14 -3.54 3.97
CA VAL A 77 -1.89 -4.27 4.28
C VAL A 77 -2.11 -5.36 5.33
N MET A 78 -2.98 -5.13 6.31
CA MET A 78 -3.26 -6.09 7.39
C MET A 78 -4.24 -7.20 6.99
N THR A 79 -5.06 -6.98 5.96
CA THR A 79 -6.11 -7.93 5.53
C THR A 79 -5.57 -9.32 5.16
N PRO A 80 -4.47 -9.48 4.40
CA PRO A 80 -3.90 -10.80 4.11
C PRO A 80 -3.58 -11.63 5.36
N ALA A 81 -2.98 -11.01 6.38
CA ALA A 81 -2.66 -11.69 7.63
C ALA A 81 -3.92 -12.06 8.43
N ALA A 82 -4.93 -11.18 8.45
CA ALA A 82 -6.21 -11.44 9.09
C ALA A 82 -6.99 -12.56 8.38
N TYR A 83 -6.97 -12.56 7.03
CA TYR A 83 -7.59 -13.60 6.21
C TYR A 83 -6.87 -14.93 6.40
N HIS A 84 -5.54 -14.95 6.35
CA HIS A 84 -4.74 -16.17 6.56
C HIS A 84 -5.00 -16.81 7.93
N ARG A 85 -5.20 -16.01 8.99
CA ARG A 85 -5.56 -16.56 10.32
C ARG A 85 -6.97 -17.14 10.40
N GLN A 86 -7.89 -16.71 9.53
CA GLN A 86 -9.29 -17.14 9.53
C GLN A 86 -9.58 -18.26 8.52
N ALA A 87 -8.84 -18.32 7.41
CA ALA A 87 -8.92 -19.39 6.43
C ALA A 87 -8.36 -20.70 7.03
N HIS A 88 -8.99 -21.84 6.71
CA HIS A 88 -8.52 -23.16 7.15
C HIS A 88 -7.05 -23.39 6.73
N GLN A 89 -6.22 -23.81 7.68
CA GLN A 89 -4.74 -23.86 7.63
C GLN A 89 -4.14 -24.71 6.48
N PHE A 90 -4.94 -25.40 5.68
CA PHE A 90 -4.49 -26.42 4.73
C PHE A 90 -4.76 -26.12 3.25
N ALA A 91 -5.30 -24.95 2.91
CA ALA A 91 -5.58 -24.59 1.52
C ALA A 91 -5.14 -23.16 1.20
N ILE A 92 -3.83 -22.95 1.06
CA ILE A 92 -3.32 -21.73 0.43
C ILE A 92 -3.71 -21.78 -1.05
N SER A 93 -4.84 -21.15 -1.36
CA SER A 93 -5.38 -21.08 -2.72
C SER A 93 -4.64 -20.04 -3.54
N ARG A 94 -4.54 -20.25 -4.87
CA ARG A 94 -4.13 -19.20 -5.81
C ARG A 94 -4.93 -17.90 -5.62
N THR A 95 -6.19 -18.01 -5.19
CA THR A 95 -7.06 -16.87 -4.89
C THR A 95 -6.53 -16.03 -3.73
N PHE A 96 -5.93 -16.64 -2.69
CA PHE A 96 -5.36 -15.91 -1.56
C PHE A 96 -4.22 -15.00 -2.02
N VAL A 97 -3.30 -15.55 -2.83
CA VAL A 97 -2.15 -14.79 -3.36
C VAL A 97 -2.64 -13.64 -4.23
N GLN A 98 -3.57 -13.90 -5.16
CA GLN A 98 -4.11 -12.86 -6.05
C GLN A 98 -4.83 -11.73 -5.30
N LEU A 99 -5.69 -12.09 -4.33
CA LEU A 99 -6.40 -11.12 -3.50
C LEU A 99 -5.41 -10.28 -2.68
N SER A 100 -4.43 -10.94 -2.07
CA SER A 100 -3.44 -10.26 -1.25
C SER A 100 -2.59 -9.31 -2.08
N SER A 101 -2.08 -9.74 -3.24
CA SER A 101 -1.35 -8.86 -4.16
C SER A 101 -2.17 -7.65 -4.60
N LEU A 102 -3.48 -7.83 -4.86
CA LEU A 102 -4.37 -6.71 -5.18
C LEU A 102 -4.50 -5.74 -4.01
N LEU A 103 -4.70 -6.24 -2.79
CA LEU A 103 -4.81 -5.43 -1.58
C LEU A 103 -3.52 -4.64 -1.30
N LEU A 104 -2.34 -5.27 -1.44
CA LEU A 104 -1.07 -4.56 -1.31
C LEU A 104 -0.95 -3.45 -2.37
N LEU A 105 -1.28 -3.73 -3.63
CA LEU A 105 -1.22 -2.72 -4.69
C LEU A 105 -2.16 -1.54 -4.41
N LEU A 106 -3.39 -1.81 -3.97
CA LEU A 106 -4.33 -0.76 -3.58
C LEU A 106 -3.84 0.03 -2.36
N SER A 107 -3.23 -0.64 -1.37
CA SER A 107 -2.67 0.03 -0.20
C SER A 107 -1.55 0.99 -0.56
N MET A 108 -0.73 0.66 -1.57
CA MET A 108 0.33 1.55 -2.06
C MET A 108 -0.27 2.80 -2.69
N ILE A 109 -1.34 2.67 -3.48
CA ILE A 109 -2.03 3.85 -4.05
C ILE A 109 -2.60 4.74 -2.94
N LEU A 110 -3.28 4.16 -1.96
CA LEU A 110 -3.85 4.92 -0.85
C LEU A 110 -2.77 5.60 0.00
N LEU A 111 -1.67 4.90 0.25
CA LEU A 111 -0.54 5.41 1.02
C LEU A 111 0.13 6.60 0.30
N SER A 112 0.35 6.50 -1.01
CA SER A 112 0.96 7.61 -1.76
C SER A 112 0.08 8.85 -1.73
N VAL A 113 -1.25 8.69 -1.86
CA VAL A 113 -2.20 9.81 -1.74
C VAL A 113 -2.12 10.44 -0.35
N GLY A 114 -2.16 9.64 0.72
CA GLY A 114 -2.04 10.13 2.09
C GLY A 114 -0.75 10.93 2.33
N ILE A 115 0.39 10.38 1.91
CA ILE A 115 1.69 11.07 2.04
C ILE A 115 1.73 12.36 1.22
N CYS A 116 1.18 12.39 0.01
CA CYS A 116 1.16 13.61 -0.81
C CYS A 116 0.32 14.72 -0.17
N LEU A 117 -0.79 14.37 0.48
CA LEU A 117 -1.61 15.32 1.23
C LEU A 117 -0.86 15.87 2.45
N ASP A 118 -0.17 15.02 3.22
CA ASP A 118 0.66 15.47 4.33
C ASP A 118 1.79 16.40 3.86
N VAL A 119 2.48 16.03 2.78
CA VAL A 119 3.54 16.84 2.17
C VAL A 119 3.00 18.21 1.75
N TYR A 120 1.80 18.26 1.16
CA TYR A 120 1.14 19.53 0.85
C TYR A 120 0.93 20.37 2.11
N VAL A 121 0.31 19.81 3.15
CA VAL A 121 -0.02 20.53 4.39
C VAL A 121 1.24 21.03 5.10
N VAL A 122 2.25 20.18 5.23
CA VAL A 122 3.52 20.54 5.86
C VAL A 122 4.26 21.59 5.06
N CYS A 123 4.28 21.50 3.73
CA CYS A 123 4.92 22.50 2.88
C CYS A 123 4.19 23.85 2.97
N ALA A 124 2.86 23.84 3.04
CA ALA A 124 2.07 25.07 3.18
C ALA A 124 2.36 25.76 4.51
N LEU A 125 2.48 24.97 5.59
CA LEU A 125 2.85 25.48 6.91
C LEU A 125 4.24 26.11 6.93
N ILE A 126 5.21 25.52 6.23
CA ILE A 126 6.61 25.99 6.22
C ILE A 126 6.79 27.22 5.32
N THR A 127 6.18 27.18 4.12
CA THR A 127 6.44 28.18 3.07
C THR A 127 5.43 29.32 3.05
N GLY A 128 4.24 29.12 3.63
CA GLY A 128 3.11 30.03 3.52
C GLY A 128 2.55 30.15 2.10
N SER A 129 2.89 29.23 1.18
CA SER A 129 2.53 29.31 -0.24
C SER A 129 1.89 28.01 -0.73
N ASP A 130 0.61 28.08 -1.10
CA ASP A 130 -0.12 26.97 -1.72
C ASP A 130 0.49 26.55 -3.06
N ALA A 131 1.03 27.48 -3.82
CA ALA A 131 1.65 27.19 -5.12
C ALA A 131 2.92 26.33 -4.97
N ILE A 132 3.80 26.66 -4.03
CA ILE A 132 5.01 25.86 -3.75
C ILE A 132 4.59 24.50 -3.19
N SER A 133 3.61 24.49 -2.29
CA SER A 133 3.09 23.26 -1.66
C SER A 133 2.51 22.30 -2.68
N LEU A 134 1.73 22.80 -3.64
CA LEU A 134 1.18 22.01 -4.73
C LEU A 134 2.29 21.45 -5.62
N MET A 135 3.29 22.26 -5.98
CA MET A 135 4.42 21.82 -6.79
C MET A 135 5.19 20.67 -6.12
N VAL A 136 5.47 20.79 -4.82
CA VAL A 136 6.19 19.76 -4.06
C VAL A 136 5.33 18.49 -3.92
N ALA A 137 4.03 18.63 -3.63
CA ALA A 137 3.12 17.50 -3.54
C ALA A 137 2.98 16.76 -4.89
N LEU A 138 2.91 17.49 -6.00
CA LEU A 138 2.89 16.90 -7.35
C LEU A 138 4.22 16.22 -7.71
N ALA A 139 5.36 16.79 -7.31
CA ALA A 139 6.66 16.15 -7.48
C ALA A 139 6.76 14.84 -6.68
N ALA A 140 6.25 14.82 -5.44
CA ALA A 140 6.17 13.60 -4.63
C ALA A 140 5.21 12.56 -5.25
N ALA A 141 4.05 13.00 -5.74
CA ALA A 141 3.11 12.13 -6.44
C ALA A 141 3.73 11.51 -7.70
N LEU A 142 4.46 12.31 -8.48
CA LEU A 142 5.21 11.83 -9.65
C LEU A 142 6.29 10.83 -9.24
N LEU A 143 7.04 11.09 -8.17
CA LEU A 143 8.05 10.17 -7.65
C LEU A 143 7.43 8.81 -7.29
N PHE A 144 6.33 8.80 -6.55
CA PHE A 144 5.62 7.56 -6.23
C PHE A 144 5.06 6.87 -7.49
N ALA A 145 4.46 7.62 -8.40
CA ALA A 145 3.95 7.09 -9.66
C ALA A 145 5.06 6.40 -10.48
N LEU A 146 6.22 7.06 -10.58
CA LEU A 146 7.36 6.55 -11.31
C LEU A 146 7.94 5.30 -10.65
N LEU A 147 8.24 5.34 -9.36
CA LEU A 147 8.91 4.23 -8.67
C LEU A 147 8.02 3.02 -8.46
N TRP A 148 6.74 3.21 -8.17
CA TRP A 148 5.85 2.11 -7.79
C TRP A 148 5.04 1.55 -8.96
N PHE A 149 4.81 2.33 -10.03
CA PHE A 149 3.94 1.90 -11.12
C PHE A 149 4.62 1.89 -12.48
N VAL A 150 5.38 2.93 -12.83
CA VAL A 150 6.03 3.02 -14.14
C VAL A 150 7.25 2.11 -14.20
N PHE A 151 8.18 2.25 -13.24
CA PHE A 151 9.42 1.49 -13.19
C PHE A 151 9.20 -0.03 -13.20
N PRO A 152 8.31 -0.61 -12.36
CA PRO A 152 8.04 -2.04 -12.41
C PRO A 152 7.40 -2.49 -13.72
N ARG A 153 6.56 -1.67 -14.36
CA ARG A 153 5.95 -2.00 -15.67
C ARG A 153 6.99 -1.96 -16.80
N CYS A 154 7.94 -1.03 -16.75
CA CYS A 154 9.03 -0.95 -17.72
C CYS A 154 9.98 -2.15 -17.61
N ILE A 155 10.33 -2.57 -16.39
CA ILE A 155 11.25 -3.71 -16.18
C ILE A 155 10.55 -5.06 -16.31
N ARG A 156 9.24 -5.12 -16.11
CA ARG A 156 8.45 -6.34 -16.40
C ARG A 156 8.32 -6.61 -17.91
N ASN A 157 8.54 -5.60 -18.74
CA ASN A 157 8.53 -5.69 -20.21
C ASN A 157 9.93 -5.42 -20.81
N PRO A 158 10.86 -6.39 -20.74
CA PRO A 158 11.82 -6.62 -21.82
C PRO A 158 11.48 -7.88 -22.63
#